data_AF-A0A9P6S9P2-F1
#
_entry.id   AF-A0A9P6S9P2-F1
#
_cell.length_a   1.000
_cell.length_b   1.000
_cell.length_c   1.000
_cell.angle_alpha   90.00
_cell.angle_beta   90.00
_cell.angle_gamma   90.00
#
_symmetry.space_group_name_H-M   'P 1'
#
loop_
_entity.id
_entity.type
_entity.pdbx_description
1 polymer ?
#
loop_
_entity_poly.entity_id
_entity_poly.type
_entity_poly.pdbx_seq_one_letter_code
_entity_poly.pdbx_strand_id
1 'polypeptide(L)'
;DAATAEISRSQLWQWARHNARTNEGIPVTAQYLLKVLDEEIEKLAQSMGEQRFKASKMIEAKKHLATQITGEGYSDFLTSLLYNDIVEVEQIKARI
;
A
#
# COMPACT_ATOMS: atom_id res chain seq x y z
N ASP A 1 0.89 8.71 -10.77
CA ASP A 1 2.08 7.96 -11.28
C ASP A 1 2.79 7.31 -10.10
N ALA A 2 3.94 6.67 -10.30
CA ALA A 2 4.70 6.05 -9.21
C ALA A 2 5.21 7.10 -8.19
N ALA A 3 5.67 8.27 -8.64
CA ALA A 3 6.17 9.33 -7.75
C ALA A 3 5.09 9.81 -6.77
N THR A 4 3.83 9.91 -7.21
CA THR A 4 2.69 10.22 -6.35
C THR A 4 2.52 9.17 -5.26
N ALA A 5 2.58 7.88 -5.60
CA ALA A 5 2.46 6.80 -4.62
C ALA A 5 3.65 6.78 -3.64
N GLU A 6 4.85 7.10 -4.12
CA GLU A 6 6.06 7.21 -3.28
C GLU A 6 5.93 8.30 -2.23
N ILE A 7 5.56 9.52 -2.63
CA ILE A 7 5.43 10.61 -1.65
C ILE A 7 4.28 10.34 -0.68
N SER A 8 3.16 9.78 -1.15
CA SER A 8 2.02 9.41 -0.29
C SER A 8 2.41 8.38 0.76
N ARG A 9 3.03 7.25 0.39
CA ARG A 9 3.41 6.21 1.38
C ARG A 9 4.46 6.72 2.37
N SER A 10 5.42 7.52 1.87
CA SER A 10 6.49 8.10 2.69
C SER A 10 5.92 9.01 3.78
N GLN A 11 4.92 9.83 3.42
CA GLN A 11 4.30 10.75 4.35
C GLN A 11 3.57 10.00 5.48
N LEU A 12 2.79 8.98 5.13
CA LEU A 12 2.07 8.15 6.11
C LEU A 12 3.05 7.43 7.04
N TRP A 13 4.10 6.84 6.49
CA TRP A 13 5.16 6.18 7.27
C TRP A 13 5.82 7.14 8.26
N GLN A 14 6.19 8.35 7.81
CA GLN A 14 6.81 9.36 8.67
C GLN A 14 5.87 9.79 9.79
N TRP A 15 4.58 9.97 9.51
CA TRP A 15 3.60 10.31 10.53
C TRP A 15 3.49 9.25 11.62
N ALA A 16 3.43 7.97 11.24
CA ALA A 16 3.45 6.86 12.19
C ALA A 16 4.76 6.78 12.99
N ARG A 17 5.90 6.91 12.31
CA ARG A 17 7.24 6.82 12.93
C ARG A 17 7.47 7.92 13.97
N HIS A 18 6.99 9.14 13.69
CA HIS A 18 7.27 10.33 14.47
C HIS A 18 6.08 10.80 15.34
N ASN A 19 5.04 9.97 15.49
CA ASN A 19 3.85 10.27 16.29
C ASN A 19 3.20 11.62 15.91
N ALA A 20 3.06 11.87 14.61
CA ALA A 20 2.34 13.05 14.13
C ALA A 20 0.88 13.02 14.61
N ARG A 21 0.23 14.18 14.58
CA ARG A 21 -1.18 14.33 14.98
C ARG A 21 -1.99 14.94 13.85
N THR A 22 -3.26 14.53 13.74
CA THR A 22 -4.23 15.20 12.88
C THR A 22 -4.51 16.62 13.40
N ASN A 23 -5.21 17.42 12.61
CA ASN A 23 -5.69 18.74 13.02
C ASN A 23 -6.65 18.69 14.22
N GLU A 24 -7.33 17.56 14.46
CA GLU A 24 -8.12 17.30 15.67
C GLU A 24 -7.29 16.77 16.85
N GLY A 25 -5.97 16.65 16.69
CA GLY A 25 -5.05 16.20 17.74
C GLY A 25 -4.94 14.68 17.89
N ILE A 26 -5.55 13.90 16.99
CA ILE A 26 -5.54 12.43 17.04
C ILE A 26 -4.14 11.93 16.62
N PRO A 27 -3.48 11.05 17.41
CA PRO A 27 -2.19 10.50 17.02
C PRO A 27 -2.32 9.57 15.81
N VAL A 28 -1.49 9.80 14.80
CA VAL A 28 -1.39 8.95 13.61
C VAL A 28 -0.48 7.78 13.95
N THR A 29 -1.06 6.67 14.41
CA THR A 29 -0.34 5.43 14.74
C THR A 29 -0.44 4.41 13.60
N ALA A 30 0.36 3.34 13.65
CA ALA A 30 0.24 2.21 12.74
C ALA A 30 -1.21 1.65 12.72
N GLN A 31 -1.80 1.43 13.90
CA GLN A 31 -3.17 0.92 14.03
C GLN A 31 -4.20 1.88 13.41
N TYR A 32 -4.01 3.19 13.59
CA TYR A 32 -4.86 4.20 12.99
C TYR A 32 -4.80 4.15 11.46
N LEU A 33 -3.60 4.09 10.89
CA LEU A 33 -3.42 4.03 9.44
C LEU A 33 -3.95 2.74 8.82
N LEU A 34 -3.75 1.59 9.47
CA LEU A 34 -4.31 0.31 9.01
C LEU A 34 -5.84 0.33 9.00
N LYS A 35 -6.45 0.92 10.03
CA LYS A 35 -7.90 1.11 10.07
C LYS A 35 -8.39 1.99 8.92
N VAL A 36 -7.75 3.14 8.68
CA VAL A 36 -8.11 4.03 7.57
C VAL A 36 -7.93 3.31 6.22
N LEU A 37 -6.86 2.53 6.06
CA LEU A 37 -6.64 1.73 4.85
C LEU A 37 -7.76 0.71 4.61
N ASP A 38 -8.24 0.05 5.66
CA ASP A 38 -9.39 -0.87 5.58
C ASP A 38 -10.66 -0.14 5.10
N GLU A 39 -10.96 1.01 5.71
CA GLU A 39 -12.13 1.83 5.36
C GLU A 39 -12.08 2.33 3.90
N GLU A 40 -10.92 2.77 3.42
CA GLU A 40 -10.77 3.22 2.04
C GLU A 40 -10.92 2.08 1.03
N ILE A 41 -10.43 0.88 1.36
CA ILE A 41 -10.62 -0.30 0.50
C ILE A 41 -12.09 -0.71 0.44
N GLU A 42 -12.83 -0.62 1.54
CA GLU A 42 -14.26 -0.88 1.56
C GLU A 42 -15.04 0.13 0.69
N LYS A 43 -14.72 1.43 0.80
CA LYS A 43 -15.30 2.48 -0.06
C LYS A 43 -15.01 2.23 -1.55
N LEU A 44 -13.79 1.79 -1.87
CA LEU A 44 -13.42 1.40 -3.24
C LEU A 44 -14.22 0.18 -3.72
N ALA A 45 -14.40 -0.84 -2.87
CA ALA A 45 -15.21 -2.01 -3.22
C ALA A 45 -16.67 -1.62 -3.52
N GLN A 46 -17.26 -0.75 -2.71
CA GLN A 46 -18.62 -0.25 -2.90
C GLN A 46 -18.76 0.57 -4.19
N SER A 47 -17.81 1.49 -4.46
CA SER A 47 -17.87 2.36 -5.65
C SER A 47 -17.54 1.65 -6.96
N MET A 48 -16.67 0.63 -6.95
CA MET A 48 -16.31 -0.14 -8.15
C MET A 48 -17.35 -1.20 -8.51
N GLY A 49 -18.15 -1.66 -7.53
CA GLY A 49 -19.02 -2.82 -7.66
C GLY A 49 -18.27 -4.15 -7.48
N GLU A 50 -18.97 -5.14 -6.94
CA GLU A 50 -18.39 -6.41 -6.46
C GLU A 50 -17.57 -7.14 -7.53
N GLN A 51 -18.10 -7.28 -8.74
CA GLN A 51 -17.44 -8.02 -9.82
C GLN A 51 -16.12 -7.36 -10.24
N ARG A 52 -16.11 -6.03 -10.40
CA ARG A 52 -14.90 -5.28 -10.78
C ARG A 52 -13.87 -5.28 -9.67
N PHE A 53 -14.31 -5.15 -8.41
CA PHE A 53 -13.41 -5.21 -7.27
C PHE A 53 -12.75 -6.58 -7.15
N LYS A 54 -13.51 -7.67 -7.25
CA LYS A 54 -12.98 -9.05 -7.24
C LYS A 54 -11.98 -9.33 -8.35
N ALA A 55 -12.18 -8.76 -9.54
CA ALA A 55 -11.26 -8.89 -10.67
C ALA A 55 -10.03 -7.95 -10.59
N SER A 56 -10.01 -7.01 -9.65
CA SER A 56 -8.94 -6.03 -9.48
C SER A 56 -7.80 -6.55 -8.59
N LYS A 57 -6.65 -5.86 -8.61
CA LYS A 57 -5.52 -6.10 -7.70
C LYS A 57 -5.60 -5.30 -6.39
N MET A 58 -6.77 -4.77 -6.00
CA MET A 58 -6.89 -3.87 -4.84
C MET A 58 -6.50 -4.55 -3.52
N ILE A 59 -6.80 -5.83 -3.35
CA ILE A 59 -6.44 -6.59 -2.14
C ILE A 59 -4.92 -6.77 -2.03
N GLU A 60 -4.24 -7.09 -3.13
CA GLU A 60 -2.78 -7.19 -3.13
C GLU A 60 -2.13 -5.82 -2.91
N ALA A 61 -2.63 -4.77 -3.58
CA ALA A 61 -2.14 -3.39 -3.37
C ALA A 61 -2.26 -2.97 -1.89
N LYS A 62 -3.40 -3.27 -1.25
CA LYS A 62 -3.62 -3.05 0.18
C LYS A 62 -2.57 -3.77 1.03
N LYS A 63 -2.33 -5.05 0.75
CA LYS A 63 -1.37 -5.88 1.48
C LYS A 63 0.04 -5.27 1.44
N HIS A 64 0.51 -4.84 0.27
CA HIS A 64 1.82 -4.18 0.18
C HIS A 64 1.83 -2.84 0.89
N LEU A 65 0.82 -1.98 0.67
CA LEU A 65 0.77 -0.66 1.28
C LEU A 65 0.74 -0.74 2.82
N ALA A 66 0.01 -1.71 3.39
CA ALA A 66 -0.04 -1.96 4.83
C ALA A 66 1.36 -2.15 5.44
N THR A 67 2.30 -2.80 4.72
CA THR A 67 3.68 -2.98 5.21
C THR A 67 4.54 -1.73 5.12
N GLN A 68 4.10 -0.71 4.37
CA GLN A 68 4.91 0.47 4.04
C GLN A 68 4.48 1.74 4.77
N ILE A 69 3.42 1.69 5.59
CA ILE A 69 2.84 2.89 6.24
C ILE A 69 2.85 2.83 7.77
N THR A 70 3.29 1.72 8.38
CA THR A 70 3.21 1.51 9.84
C THR A 70 4.25 2.28 10.64
N GLY A 71 5.22 2.92 9.98
CA GLY A 71 6.38 3.53 10.65
C GLY A 71 7.46 2.51 11.04
N GLU A 72 7.29 1.24 10.67
CA GLU A 72 8.26 0.15 10.88
C GLU A 72 8.51 -0.58 9.57
N GLY A 73 9.77 -0.84 9.23
CA GLY A 73 10.13 -1.40 7.93
C GLY A 73 9.78 -0.44 6.78
N TYR A 74 10.67 -0.28 5.82
CA TYR A 74 10.42 0.60 4.68
C TYR A 74 11.30 0.19 3.51
N SER A 75 10.69 -0.01 2.35
CA SER A 75 11.43 -0.29 1.12
C SER A 75 11.88 1.01 0.48
N ASP A 76 13.10 1.08 -0.03
CA ASP A 76 13.65 2.28 -0.67
C ASP A 76 12.79 2.75 -1.86
N PHE A 77 12.31 1.80 -2.67
CA PHE A 77 11.47 2.07 -3.83
C PHE A 77 10.26 1.14 -3.88
N LEU A 78 9.08 1.71 -4.11
CA LEU A 78 7.82 1.00 -4.32
C LEU A 78 7.90 0.09 -5.54
N THR A 79 8.59 0.52 -6.59
CA THR A 79 8.73 -0.25 -7.83
C THR A 79 9.54 -1.52 -7.62
N SER A 80 10.59 -1.48 -6.79
CA SER A 80 11.35 -2.68 -6.41
C SER A 80 10.53 -3.62 -5.53
N LEU A 81 9.78 -3.06 -4.57
CA LEU A 81 8.88 -3.84 -3.71
C LEU A 81 7.86 -4.66 -4.51
N LEU A 82 7.28 -4.04 -5.55
CA LEU A 82 6.20 -4.64 -6.33
C LEU A 82 6.68 -5.36 -7.59
N TYR A 83 7.98 -5.32 -7.91
CA TYR A 83 8.48 -5.73 -9.21
C TYR A 83 8.05 -7.16 -9.55
N ASN A 84 8.33 -8.10 -8.65
CA ASN A 84 8.03 -9.53 -8.85
C ASN A 84 6.53 -9.85 -8.92
N ASP A 85 5.66 -9.01 -8.33
CA ASP A 85 4.20 -9.21 -8.37
C ASP A 85 3.56 -8.66 -9.66
N ILE A 86 4.33 -7.86 -10.41
CA ILE A 86 3.91 -7.20 -11.65
C ILE A 86 4.49 -7.92 -12.88
N VAL A 87 5.78 -8.26 -12.86
CA VAL A 87 6.39 -9.02 -13.96
C VAL A 87 6.21 -10.52 -13.75
N GLU A 88 5.56 -11.18 -14.72
CA GLU A 88 5.75 -12.61 -14.93
C GLU A 88 7.18 -12.82 -15.46
N VAL A 89 8.08 -13.30 -14.62
CA VAL A 89 9.37 -13.80 -15.11
C VAL A 89 9.12 -15.19 -15.68
N GLU A 90 8.94 -15.29 -17.00
CA GLU A 90 9.06 -16.59 -17.67
C GLU A 90 10.42 -17.18 -17.29
N GLN A 91 10.41 -18.30 -16.55
CA GLN A 91 11.62 -19.07 -16.36
C GLN A 91 12.06 -19.55 -17.73
N ILE A 92 13.08 -18.90 -18.30
CA ILE A 92 13.79 -19.42 -19.47
C ILE A 92 14.35 -20.77 -19.03
N LYS A 93 13.67 -21.86 -19.37
CA LYS A 93 14.23 -23.21 -19.26
C LYS A 93 15.49 -23.20 -20.10
N ALA A 94 16.64 -23.21 -19.43
CA ALA A 94 17.93 -23.39 -20.07
C ALA A 94 17.84 -24.65 -20.94
N ARG A 95 17.91 -24.43 -22.26
CA ARG A 95 17.95 -25.48 -23.26
C ARG A 95 19.37 -26.05 -23.19
N ILE A 96 19.53 -27.14 -22.44
CA ILE A 96 20.70 -28.02 -22.51
C ILE A 96 20.45 -29.03 -23.63
#